data_AF-A0A7X0LJD0-F1
#
_entry.id   AF-A0A7X0LJD0-F1
#
_cell.length_a   1.000
_cell.length_b   1.000
_cell.length_c   1.000
_cell.angle_alpha   90.00
_cell.angle_beta   90.00
_cell.angle_gamma   90.00
#
_symmetry.space_group_name_H-M   'P 1'
#
loop_
_entity.id
_entity.type
_entity.pdbx_description
1 polymer ?
#
loop_
_entity_poly.entity_id
_entity_poly.type
_entity_poly.pdbx_seq_one_letter_code
_entity_poly.pdbx_strand_id
1 'polypeptide(L)'
;MSEAAMKRARHAILVVLDAQKINEHGGWVTGRFLSDIVGKPLTSASPRLDDEQMLGLLRDLIAAGYIDEEDNREDHSQPFGLDYLTYKATDKGLGFVRRTEPADPDIDDGRIVR
;
A
#
# COMPACT_ATOMS: atom_id res chain seq x y z
N MET A 1 -8.24 15.79 4.95
CA MET A 1 -8.78 14.61 4.23
C MET A 1 -9.96 14.03 5.02
N SER A 2 -11.01 13.50 4.40
CA SER A 2 -12.12 12.86 5.13
C SER A 2 -11.73 11.47 5.64
N GLU A 3 -12.41 10.99 6.69
CA GLU A 3 -12.17 9.64 7.24
C GLU A 3 -12.35 8.54 6.20
N ALA A 4 -13.35 8.67 5.34
CA ALA A 4 -13.59 7.74 4.23
C ALA A 4 -12.41 7.72 3.23
N ALA A 5 -11.79 8.87 2.95
CA ALA A 5 -10.62 8.93 2.08
C ALA A 5 -9.38 8.32 2.75
N MET A 6 -9.16 8.56 4.05
CA MET A 6 -8.08 7.89 4.80
C MET A 6 -8.26 6.36 4.82
N LYS A 7 -9.48 5.88 5.02
CA LYS A 7 -9.79 4.44 5.00
C LYS A 7 -9.49 3.82 3.64
N ARG A 8 -9.85 4.49 2.54
CA ARG A 8 -9.52 4.05 1.18
C ARG A 8 -8.01 4.05 0.93
N ALA A 9 -7.29 5.08 1.37
CA ALA A 9 -5.84 5.14 1.21
C ALA A 9 -5.13 4.00 1.95
N ARG A 10 -5.50 3.72 3.21
CA ARG A 10 -4.95 2.57 3.96
C ARG A 10 -5.25 1.24 3.27
N HIS A 11 -6.46 1.06 2.76
CA HIS A 11 -6.81 -0.16 2.02
C HIS A 11 -5.99 -0.29 0.73
N ALA A 12 -5.83 0.80 -0.04
CA ALA A 12 -5.00 0.82 -1.24
C ALA A 12 -3.53 0.46 -0.95
N ILE A 13 -2.95 0.97 0.15
CA ILE A 13 -1.60 0.57 0.59
C ILE A 13 -1.51 -0.94 0.78
N LEU A 14 -2.48 -1.55 1.49
CA LEU A 14 -2.49 -2.99 1.73
C LEU A 14 -2.66 -3.80 0.44
N VAL A 15 -3.49 -3.33 -0.49
CA VAL A 15 -3.66 -3.97 -1.81
C VAL A 15 -2.35 -3.97 -2.59
N VAL A 16 -1.63 -2.85 -2.61
CA VAL A 16 -0.31 -2.77 -3.28
C VAL A 16 0.69 -3.72 -2.63
N LEU A 17 0.74 -3.78 -1.30
CA LEU A 17 1.63 -4.69 -0.59
C LEU A 17 1.27 -6.17 -0.78
N ASP A 18 -0.02 -6.52 -0.85
CA ASP A 18 -0.44 -7.89 -1.21
C ASP A 18 -0.03 -8.25 -2.65
N ALA A 19 -0.14 -7.31 -3.59
CA ALA A 19 0.34 -7.51 -4.95
C ALA A 19 1.85 -7.71 -5.04
N GLN A 20 2.62 -7.11 -4.11
CA GLN A 20 4.07 -7.22 -4.04
C GLN A 20 4.59 -8.34 -3.11
N LYS A 21 3.70 -9.13 -2.49
CA LYS A 21 4.07 -10.14 -1.48
C LYS A 21 5.04 -11.23 -1.98
N ILE A 22 5.12 -11.42 -3.29
CA ILE A 22 6.09 -12.30 -3.97
C ILE A 22 6.85 -11.43 -4.98
N ASN A 23 7.83 -10.68 -4.49
CA ASN A 23 8.77 -9.94 -5.34
C ASN A 23 10.21 -10.41 -5.06
N GLU A 24 11.18 -9.91 -5.84
CA GLU A 24 12.61 -10.27 -5.70
C GLU A 24 13.21 -9.85 -4.35
N HIS A 25 12.53 -8.95 -3.63
CA HIS A 25 12.91 -8.45 -2.32
C HIS A 25 12.12 -9.11 -1.18
N GLY A 26 11.49 -10.27 -1.41
CA GLY A 26 10.80 -11.03 -0.36
C GLY A 26 9.56 -10.34 0.22
N GLY A 27 8.90 -9.48 -0.55
CA GLY A 27 7.69 -8.76 -0.18
C GLY A 27 7.91 -7.35 0.37
N TRP A 28 9.16 -6.91 0.48
CA TRP A 28 9.51 -5.55 0.91
C TRP A 28 9.40 -4.56 -0.24
N VAL A 29 8.91 -3.36 0.07
CA VAL A 29 8.62 -2.30 -0.90
C VAL A 29 8.98 -0.94 -0.30
N THR A 30 9.64 -0.06 -1.06
CA THR A 30 10.00 1.28 -0.56
C THR A 30 8.77 2.16 -0.33
N GLY A 31 8.83 3.02 0.69
CA GLY A 31 7.80 4.02 0.96
C GLY A 31 7.55 4.95 -0.23
N ARG A 32 8.62 5.30 -0.97
CA ARG A 32 8.53 6.12 -2.18
C ARG A 32 7.71 5.44 -3.27
N PHE A 33 7.95 4.15 -3.52
CA PHE A 33 7.15 3.38 -4.47
C PHE A 33 5.67 3.33 -4.06
N LEU A 34 5.38 3.11 -2.78
CA LEU A 34 4.01 3.14 -2.27
C LEU A 34 3.36 4.52 -2.48
N SER A 35 4.08 5.60 -2.19
CA SER A 35 3.64 6.98 -2.41
C SER A 35 3.35 7.24 -3.89
N ASP A 36 4.20 6.75 -4.78
CA ASP A 36 4.02 6.91 -6.21
C ASP A 36 2.83 6.13 -6.77
N ILE A 37 2.43 5.02 -6.15
CA ILE A 37 1.26 4.24 -6.60
C ILE A 37 -0.03 4.75 -5.96
N VAL A 38 -0.03 4.95 -4.64
CA VAL A 38 -1.23 5.32 -3.88
C VAL A 38 -1.50 6.82 -3.93
N GLY A 39 -0.44 7.63 -3.93
CA GLY A 39 -0.52 9.10 -3.95
C GLY A 39 -0.78 9.67 -5.35
N LYS A 40 -0.65 8.88 -6.41
CA LYS A 40 -1.15 9.26 -7.73
C LYS A 40 -2.66 9.07 -7.77
N PRO A 41 -3.42 10.06 -8.27
CA PRO A 41 -4.85 9.90 -8.42
C PRO A 41 -5.15 8.78 -9.44
N LEU A 42 -5.47 7.58 -8.94
CA LEU A 42 -6.00 6.49 -9.78
C LEU A 42 -7.30 6.91 -10.46
N THR A 43 -8.02 7.87 -9.87
CA THR A 43 -9.16 8.59 -10.44
C THR A 43 -9.17 10.05 -9.93
N SER A 44 -9.93 10.94 -10.57
CA SER A 44 -10.13 12.35 -10.14
C SER A 44 -10.68 12.52 -8.71
N ALA A 45 -11.12 11.43 -8.07
CA ALA A 45 -11.67 11.42 -6.71
C ALA A 45 -10.66 10.99 -5.62
N SER A 46 -9.44 10.58 -5.98
CA SER A 46 -8.42 10.23 -4.97
C SER A 46 -7.55 11.44 -4.64
N PRO A 47 -7.51 11.90 -3.38
CA PRO A 47 -6.67 13.02 -2.98
C PRO A 47 -5.19 12.65 -3.14
N ARG A 48 -4.42 13.58 -3.68
CA ARG A 48 -2.95 13.48 -3.68
C ARG A 48 -2.46 13.50 -2.24
N LEU A 49 -1.73 12.47 -1.84
CA LEU A 49 -1.11 12.40 -0.53
C LEU A 49 0.28 13.05 -0.61
N ASP A 50 0.59 13.90 0.36
CA ASP A 50 1.98 14.31 0.60
C ASP A 50 2.73 13.25 1.44
N ASP A 51 4.04 13.42 1.56
CA ASP A 51 4.89 12.45 2.26
C ASP A 51 4.54 12.34 3.75
N GLU A 52 4.14 13.43 4.41
CA GLU A 52 3.76 13.43 5.82
C GLU A 52 2.46 12.66 6.05
N GLN A 53 1.46 12.89 5.21
CA GLN A 53 0.19 12.16 5.22
C GLN A 53 0.42 10.68 4.95
N MET A 54 1.26 10.34 3.96
CA MET A 54 1.58 8.96 3.64
C MET A 54 2.27 8.25 4.81
N LEU A 55 3.26 8.90 5.43
CA LEU A 55 3.92 8.40 6.65
C LEU A 55 2.92 8.22 7.81
N GLY A 56 1.97 9.14 7.97
CA GLY A 56 0.90 9.01 8.96
C GLY A 56 0.05 7.75 8.75
N LEU A 57 -0.38 7.49 7.52
CA LEU A 57 -1.16 6.28 7.19
C LEU A 57 -0.36 4.99 7.38
N LEU A 58 0.94 5.00 7.06
CA LEU A 58 1.83 3.87 7.28
C LEU A 58 2.01 3.60 8.78
N ARG A 59 2.23 4.64 9.60
CA ARG A 59 2.30 4.53 11.07
C ARG A 59 1.01 3.95 11.67
N ASP A 60 -0.16 4.36 11.19
CA ASP A 60 -1.43 3.77 11.62
C ASP A 60 -1.49 2.26 11.34
N LEU A 61 -1.04 1.83 10.15
CA LEU A 61 -1.04 0.43 9.74
C LEU A 61 -0.02 -0.41 10.52
N ILE A 62 1.15 0.15 10.81
CA ILE A 62 2.19 -0.47 11.67
C ILE A 62 1.65 -0.64 13.09
N ALA A 63 1.11 0.43 13.68
CA ALA A 63 0.55 0.39 15.03
C ALA A 63 -0.59 -0.64 15.15
N ALA A 64 -1.36 -0.84 14.09
CA ALA A 64 -2.41 -1.85 14.01
C ALA A 64 -1.89 -3.27 13.67
N GLY A 65 -0.60 -3.45 13.37
CA GLY A 65 0.04 -4.72 13.05
C GLY A 65 -0.32 -5.29 11.67
N TYR A 66 -0.73 -4.44 10.73
CA TYR A 66 -1.04 -4.86 9.35
C TYR A 66 0.17 -4.88 8.42
N ILE A 67 1.19 -4.09 8.74
CA ILE A 67 2.45 -4.02 7.99
C ILE A 67 3.64 -3.96 8.95
N ASP A 68 4.78 -4.44 8.49
CA ASP A 68 6.09 -4.26 9.12
C ASP A 68 6.86 -3.12 8.39
N GLU A 69 7.78 -2.47 9.11
CA GLU A 69 8.67 -1.41 8.60
C GLU A 69 10.13 -1.81 8.83
N GLU A 70 10.98 -1.55 7.84
CA GLU A 70 12.43 -1.68 7.94
C GLU A 70 13.10 -0.37 7.52
N ASP A 71 14.04 0.10 8.35
CA ASP A 71 14.83 1.30 8.13
C ASP A 71 16.13 0.93 7.41
N ASN A 72 16.21 1.26 6.11
CA ASN A 72 17.34 0.96 5.26
C ASN A 72 18.32 2.13 5.13
N ARG A 73 18.32 3.07 6.08
CA ARG A 73 19.35 4.11 6.12
C ARG A 73 20.72 3.48 6.39
N GLU A 74 21.71 3.84 5.58
CA GLU A 74 23.11 3.46 5.80
C GLU A 74 23.74 4.30 6.91
N ASP A 75 23.25 5.52 7.10
CA ASP A 75 23.68 6.45 8.14
C ASP A 75 22.47 7.16 8.76
N HIS A 76 22.45 7.29 10.09
CA HIS A 76 21.42 8.00 10.83
C HIS A 76 21.38 9.51 10.54
N SER A 77 22.40 10.08 9.89
CA SER A 77 22.36 11.44 9.35
C SER A 77 21.39 11.59 8.16
N GLN A 78 21.04 10.48 7.49
CA GLN A 78 20.07 10.49 6.39
C GLN A 78 18.66 10.82 6.90
N PRO A 79 17.89 11.61 6.12
CA PRO A 79 16.52 11.96 6.48
C PRO A 79 15.66 10.71 6.70
N PHE A 80 14.99 10.63 7.84
CA PHE A 80 13.98 9.59 8.06
C PHE A 80 12.78 9.90 7.17
N GLY A 81 12.48 9.02 6.22
CA GLY A 81 11.42 9.25 5.25
C GLY A 81 11.25 8.14 4.23
N LEU A 82 10.26 8.32 3.36
CA LEU A 82 9.78 7.31 2.42
C LEU A 82 10.85 6.75 1.47
N ASP A 83 11.93 7.49 1.24
CA ASP A 83 13.04 7.07 0.38
C ASP A 83 13.93 6.00 1.01
N TYR A 84 13.94 5.89 2.34
CA TYR A 84 14.79 4.94 3.07
C TYR A 84 14.02 3.91 3.88
N LEU A 85 12.70 4.07 4.00
CA LEU A 85 11.85 3.13 4.70
C LEU A 85 11.27 2.13 3.71
N THR A 86 11.26 0.87 4.09
CA THR A 86 10.58 -0.20 3.36
C THR A 86 9.51 -0.85 4.21
N TYR A 87 8.50 -1.37 3.53
CA TYR A 87 7.30 -1.90 4.15
C TYR A 87 6.94 -3.25 3.55
N LYS A 88 6.36 -4.11 4.37
CA LYS A 88 5.84 -5.41 3.97
C LYS A 88 4.54 -5.70 4.69
N ALA A 89 3.56 -6.30 4.01
CA ALA A 89 2.32 -6.71 4.66
C ALA A 89 2.55 -7.95 5.56
N THR A 90 1.98 -7.92 6.76
CA THR A 90 1.93 -9.09 7.65
C THR A 90 0.83 -10.05 7.21
N ASP A 91 0.81 -11.28 7.74
CA ASP A 91 -0.29 -12.23 7.50
C ASP A 91 -1.66 -11.64 7.87
N LYS A 92 -1.70 -10.79 8.91
CA LYS A 92 -2.91 -10.05 9.31
C LYS A 92 -3.34 -9.05 8.23
N GLY A 93 -2.39 -8.32 7.64
CA GLY A 93 -2.60 -7.42 6.51
C GLY A 93 -3.13 -8.14 5.28
N LEU A 94 -2.45 -9.20 4.84
CA LEU A 94 -2.85 -9.99 3.69
C LEU A 94 -4.23 -10.62 3.87
N GLY A 95 -4.51 -11.14 5.06
CA GLY A 95 -5.82 -11.68 5.39
C GLY A 95 -6.94 -10.63 5.35
N PHE A 96 -6.65 -9.38 5.70
CA PHE A 96 -7.63 -8.29 5.60
C PHE A 96 -7.99 -7.97 4.15
N VAL A 97 -7.01 -7.88 3.25
CA VAL A 97 -7.23 -7.61 1.82
C VAL A 97 -8.13 -8.69 1.21
N ARG A 98 -7.79 -9.97 1.39
CA ARG A 98 -8.57 -11.10 0.82
C ARG A 98 -10.03 -11.16 1.28
N ARG A 99 -10.35 -10.62 2.46
CA ARG A 99 -11.74 -10.54 2.98
C ARG A 99 -12.51 -9.32 2.46
N THR A 100 -11.80 -8.34 1.90
CA THR A 100 -12.37 -7.06 1.48
C THR A 100 -12.29 -6.84 -0.02
N GLU A 101 -11.57 -7.69 -0.76
CA GLU A 101 -11.64 -7.74 -2.21
C GLU A 101 -13.07 -8.04 -2.66
N PRO A 102 -13.63 -7.20 -3.54
CA PRO A 102 -14.87 -7.55 -4.21
C PRO A 102 -14.66 -8.87 -4.97
N ALA A 103 -15.69 -9.71 -5.02
CA ALA A 103 -15.68 -10.87 -5.91
C ALA A 103 -15.24 -10.43 -7.31
N ASP A 104 -14.40 -11.24 -7.95
CA ASP A 104 -14.00 -11.05 -9.34
C ASP A 104 -15.27 -10.73 -10.14
N PRO A 105 -15.37 -9.59 -10.84
CA PRO A 105 -16.51 -9.38 -11.72
C PRO A 105 -16.56 -10.56 -12.68
N ASP A 106 -17.73 -11.20 -12.84
CA ASP A 106 -17.95 -12.14 -13.94
C ASP A 106 -17.62 -11.40 -15.24
N ILE A 107 -16.40 -11.57 -15.74
CA ILE A 107 -16.02 -11.10 -17.06
C ILE A 107 -16.67 -12.07 -18.02
N ASP A 108 -17.87 -11.72 -18.48
CA ASP A 108 -18.51 -12.39 -19.61
C ASP A 108 -17.68 -12.07 -20.86
N ASP A 109 -16.53 -12.74 -21.01
CA ASP A 109 -15.63 -12.55 -22.14
C ASP A 109 -16.23 -13.26 -23.37
N GLY A 110 -17.10 -12.54 -24.07
CA GLY A 110 -17.65 -12.93 -25.37
C GLY A 110 -16.61 -13.15 -26.47
N ARG A 111 -15.30 -13.07 -26.18
CA ARG A 111 -14.21 -13.47 -27.08
C ARG A 111 -13.99 -14.99 -27.12
N ILE A 112 -14.58 -15.76 -26.20
CA ILE A 112 -14.65 -17.22 -26.32
C ILE A 112 -15.94 -17.61 -27.07
N VAL A 113 -16.10 -17.10 -28.29
CA VAL A 113 -17.09 -17.62 -29.23
C VAL A 113 -16.42 -17.85 -30.58
N ARG A 114 -16.14 -19.15 -30.80
CA ARG A 114 -15.67 -19.85 -32.01
C ARG A 114 -14.17 -19.97 -32.23
#